data_AF-A0A6A5ZC60-F1
#
_entry.id   AF-A0A6A5ZC60-F1
#
_cell.length_a   1.000
_cell.length_b   1.000
_cell.length_c   1.000
_cell.angle_alpha   90.00
_cell.angle_beta   90.00
_cell.angle_gamma   90.00
#
_symmetry.space_group_name_H-M   'P 1'
#
loop_
_entity.id
_entity.type
_entity.pdbx_description
1 polymer ?
#
loop_
_entity_poly.entity_id
_entity_poly.type
_entity_poly.pdbx_seq_one_letter_code
_entity_poly.pdbx_strand_id
1 'polypeptide(L)'
;MRSGCRSLDLKAEDNKNKAAICELNTKLQASEAGVETLKKQNTLLIKEKDAALVKAAGLQNDLDAAKKDMEENQKELEKARADATKFENDLKECEGLRDGLRSDLTHVKGDLLRVRKELAEAWEDNAKAGSLTEAEIAGYTRAGQISPSRLIELEGYEKKAKELETKLAAAEKVIIPIPAGKKLNILSVEYGGQAYQPGSKQAIIDKLYKHAADGTEFTITNDFFGGDPWHGQTKSFSITYLLEGENVVHHLYGLEKKSFRFCPNRK
;
A
#
# COMPACT_ATOMS: atom_id res chain seq x y z
N MET A 1 35.69 136.95 7.33
CA MET A 1 34.36 136.31 7.12
C MET A 1 34.38 135.00 6.33
N ARG A 2 35.41 134.66 5.52
CA ARG A 2 35.43 133.43 4.69
C ARG A 2 35.77 132.10 5.42
N SER A 3 36.38 132.11 6.62
CA SER A 3 36.71 130.87 7.36
C SER A 3 35.54 130.26 8.14
N GLY A 4 34.52 131.05 8.48
CA GLY A 4 33.32 130.59 9.18
C GLY A 4 32.44 129.68 8.32
N CYS A 5 32.19 130.04 7.05
CA CYS A 5 31.42 129.21 6.11
C CYS A 5 32.06 127.84 5.85
N ARG A 6 33.38 127.77 5.61
CA ARG A 6 34.09 126.49 5.37
C ARG A 6 33.97 125.51 6.54
N SER A 7 33.94 126.00 7.79
CA SER A 7 33.80 125.13 8.97
C SER A 7 32.38 124.57 9.15
N LEU A 8 31.36 125.29 8.65
CA LEU A 8 29.97 124.86 8.68
C LEU A 8 29.71 123.81 7.59
N ASP A 9 30.28 123.99 6.40
CA ASP A 9 30.20 123.03 5.29
C ASP A 9 30.85 121.68 5.66
N LEU A 10 32.03 121.70 6.29
CA LEU A 10 32.71 120.48 6.77
C LEU A 10 31.92 119.74 7.85
N LYS A 11 31.24 120.47 8.76
CA LYS A 11 30.38 119.86 9.79
C LYS A 11 29.11 119.24 9.20
N ALA A 12 28.53 119.87 8.17
CA ALA A 12 27.39 119.31 7.47
C ALA A 12 27.75 118.02 6.72
N GLU A 13 28.91 117.99 6.07
CA GLU A 13 29.44 116.80 5.38
C GLU A 13 29.73 115.66 6.37
N ASP A 14 30.36 115.95 7.51
CA ASP A 14 30.63 114.96 8.58
C ASP A 14 29.33 114.38 9.16
N ASN A 15 28.32 115.21 9.41
CA ASN A 15 27.02 114.74 9.87
C ASN A 15 26.31 113.86 8.82
N LYS A 16 26.42 114.19 7.53
CA LYS A 16 25.87 113.38 6.44
C LYS A 16 26.57 112.03 6.32
N ASN A 17 27.90 112.01 6.47
CA ASN A 17 28.69 110.77 6.48
C ASN A 17 28.35 109.89 7.68
N LYS A 18 28.19 110.47 8.88
CA LYS A 18 27.73 109.72 10.06
C LYS A 18 26.36 109.10 9.87
N ALA A 19 25.42 109.84 9.27
CA ALA A 19 24.08 109.31 8.96
C ALA A 19 24.16 108.12 7.98
N ALA A 20 24.94 108.25 6.91
CA ALA A 20 25.15 107.17 5.94
C ALA A 20 25.80 105.92 6.58
N ILE A 21 26.79 106.11 7.48
CA ILE A 21 27.42 105.02 8.22
C ILE A 21 26.40 104.31 9.13
N CYS A 22 25.56 105.06 9.85
CA CYS A 22 24.49 104.47 10.67
C CYS A 22 23.50 103.67 9.82
N GLU A 23 23.11 104.16 8.65
CA GLU A 23 22.22 103.46 7.72
C GLU A 23 22.86 102.19 7.15
N LEU A 24 24.14 102.23 6.80
CA LEU A 24 24.89 101.06 6.35
C LEU A 24 25.04 100.02 7.46
N ASN A 25 25.34 100.44 8.69
CA ASN A 25 25.45 99.54 9.84
C ASN A 25 24.11 98.84 10.16
N THR A 26 22.99 99.55 10.07
CA THR A 26 21.66 98.95 10.27
C THR A 26 21.33 97.94 9.17
N LYS A 27 21.66 98.23 7.91
CA LYS A 27 21.53 97.28 6.80
C LYS A 27 22.44 96.06 6.96
N LEU A 28 23.67 96.24 7.44
CA LEU A 28 24.60 95.16 7.70
C LEU A 28 24.07 94.22 8.80
N GLN A 29 23.64 94.77 9.94
CA GLN A 29 23.07 93.99 11.03
C GLN A 29 21.83 93.20 10.59
N ALA A 30 20.96 93.82 9.77
CA ALA A 30 19.80 93.12 9.20
C ALA A 30 20.21 91.99 8.26
N SER A 31 21.25 92.20 7.44
CA SER A 31 21.79 91.18 6.54
C SER A 31 22.40 90.00 7.31
N GLU A 32 23.18 90.28 8.37
CA GLU A 32 23.78 89.25 9.23
C GLU A 32 22.72 88.39 9.92
N ALA A 33 21.65 89.00 10.44
CA ALA A 33 20.52 88.28 11.00
C ALA A 33 19.80 87.41 9.95
N GLY A 34 19.68 87.90 8.72
CA GLY A 34 19.14 87.14 7.58
C GLY A 34 20.01 85.92 7.24
N VAL A 35 21.32 86.09 7.18
CA VAL A 35 22.28 84.99 6.94
C VAL A 35 22.19 83.93 8.04
N GLU A 36 22.08 84.35 9.30
CA GLU A 36 21.97 83.41 10.43
C GLU A 36 20.66 82.61 10.39
N THR A 37 19.57 83.25 9.96
CA THR A 37 18.28 82.58 9.74
C THR A 37 18.37 81.56 8.61
N LEU A 38 18.97 81.94 7.49
CA LEU A 38 19.16 81.05 6.33
C LEU A 38 20.04 79.85 6.68
N LYS A 39 21.11 80.04 7.47
CA LYS A 39 21.94 78.93 7.96
C LYS A 39 21.12 77.91 8.75
N LYS A 40 20.29 78.37 9.69
CA LYS A 40 19.41 77.49 10.48
C LYS A 40 18.45 76.70 9.58
N GLN A 41 17.79 77.37 8.64
CA GLN A 41 16.91 76.70 7.68
C GLN A 41 17.66 75.66 6.85
N ASN A 42 18.86 75.99 6.37
CA ASN A 42 19.66 75.07 5.56
C ASN A 42 20.06 73.81 6.37
N THR A 43 20.41 73.96 7.65
CA THR A 43 20.68 72.79 8.51
C THR A 43 19.47 71.90 8.75
N LEU A 44 18.25 72.47 8.81
CA LEU A 44 17.02 71.70 8.94
C LEU A 44 16.72 70.92 7.65
N LEU A 45 16.82 71.59 6.50
CA LEU A 45 16.61 70.96 5.19
C LEU A 45 17.57 69.79 4.94
N ILE A 46 18.84 69.92 5.36
CA ILE A 46 19.81 68.83 5.26
C ILE A 46 19.34 67.62 6.08
N LYS A 47 18.90 67.83 7.33
CA LYS A 47 18.39 66.75 8.19
C LYS A 47 17.15 66.07 7.61
N GLU A 48 16.21 66.84 7.09
CA GLU A 48 15.00 66.31 6.45
C GLU A 48 15.33 65.51 5.19
N LYS A 49 16.25 66.01 4.36
CA LYS A 49 16.74 65.30 3.17
C LYS A 49 17.41 63.98 3.55
N ASP A 50 18.26 63.97 4.57
CA ASP A 50 18.96 62.76 4.99
C ASP A 50 17.96 61.72 5.56
N ALA A 51 16.96 62.16 6.33
CA ALA A 51 15.88 61.29 6.80
C ALA A 51 15.04 60.72 5.65
N ALA A 52 14.74 61.53 4.63
CA ALA A 52 14.02 61.08 3.44
C ALA A 52 14.83 60.05 2.64
N LEU A 53 16.15 60.23 2.51
CA LEU A 53 17.03 59.26 1.85
C LEU A 53 17.07 57.91 2.57
N VAL A 54 17.14 57.91 3.91
CA VAL A 54 17.07 56.68 4.70
C VAL A 54 15.73 55.96 4.49
N LYS A 55 14.62 56.70 4.50
CA LYS A 55 13.29 56.13 4.26
C LYS A 55 13.16 55.56 2.84
N ALA A 56 13.69 56.26 1.84
CA ALA A 56 13.68 55.80 0.45
C ALA A 56 14.48 54.49 0.29
N ALA A 57 15.64 54.38 0.94
CA ALA A 57 16.42 53.14 0.95
C ALA A 57 15.67 51.98 1.61
N GLY A 58 14.96 52.24 2.71
CA GLY A 58 14.09 51.24 3.35
C GLY A 58 12.99 50.72 2.42
N LEU A 59 12.26 51.64 1.78
CA LEU A 59 11.20 51.28 0.82
C LEU A 59 11.74 50.52 -0.40
N GLN A 60 12.97 50.82 -0.84
CA GLN A 60 13.61 50.09 -1.92
C GLN A 60 13.88 48.63 -1.52
N ASN A 61 14.38 48.40 -0.31
CA ASN A 61 14.59 47.04 0.20
C ASN A 61 13.27 46.26 0.34
N ASP A 62 12.22 46.90 0.86
CA ASP A 62 10.89 46.29 0.98
C ASP A 62 10.31 45.92 -0.39
N LEU A 63 10.51 46.79 -1.39
CA LEU A 63 10.08 46.53 -2.77
C LEU A 63 10.81 45.32 -3.37
N ASP A 64 12.12 45.21 -3.14
CA ASP A 64 12.91 44.09 -3.67
C ASP A 64 12.57 42.77 -2.96
N ALA A 65 12.27 42.80 -1.65
CA ALA A 65 11.73 41.65 -0.92
C ALA A 65 10.36 41.22 -1.47
N ALA A 66 9.44 42.16 -1.66
CA ALA A 66 8.11 41.86 -2.19
C ALA A 66 8.15 41.26 -3.60
N LYS A 67 9.07 41.71 -4.46
CA LYS A 67 9.28 41.11 -5.78
C LYS A 67 9.72 39.66 -5.68
N LYS A 68 10.66 39.37 -4.78
CA LYS A 68 11.16 38.01 -4.55
C LYS A 68 10.03 37.08 -4.08
N ASP A 69 9.23 37.51 -3.12
CA ASP A 69 8.07 36.74 -2.63
C ASP A 69 7.05 36.50 -3.76
N MET A 70 6.84 37.48 -4.63
CA MET A 70 5.95 37.33 -5.79
C MET A 70 6.47 36.27 -6.77
N GLU A 71 7.78 36.25 -7.05
CA GLU A 71 8.40 35.23 -7.90
C GLU A 71 8.30 33.82 -7.29
N GLU A 72 8.46 33.69 -5.98
CA GLU A 72 8.31 32.41 -5.26
C GLU A 72 6.85 31.92 -5.32
N ASN A 73 5.88 32.79 -5.03
CA ASN A 73 4.46 32.47 -5.14
C ASN A 73 4.05 32.07 -6.56
N GLN A 74 4.64 32.71 -7.58
CA GLN A 74 4.38 32.35 -8.98
C GLN A 74 4.86 30.92 -9.30
N LYS A 75 6.04 30.53 -8.80
CA LYS A 75 6.55 29.16 -8.96
C LYS A 75 5.70 28.13 -8.23
N GLU A 76 5.20 28.44 -7.05
CA GLU A 76 4.29 27.55 -6.31
C GLU A 76 2.96 27.39 -7.03
N LEU A 77 2.41 28.47 -7.58
CA LEU A 77 1.18 28.44 -8.37
C LEU A 77 1.34 27.56 -9.63
N GLU A 78 2.49 27.63 -10.30
CA GLU A 78 2.79 26.77 -11.45
C GLU A 78 2.86 25.29 -11.08
N LYS A 79 3.49 24.95 -9.94
CA LYS A 79 3.51 23.57 -9.41
C LYS A 79 2.11 23.07 -9.08
N ALA A 80 1.32 23.87 -8.38
CA ALA A 80 -0.04 23.51 -8.01
C ALA A 80 -0.93 23.26 -9.24
N ARG A 81 -0.73 24.04 -10.32
CA ARG A 81 -1.42 23.81 -11.60
C ARG A 81 -1.01 22.49 -12.25
N ALA A 82 0.28 22.16 -12.24
CA ALA A 82 0.76 20.89 -12.78
C ALA A 82 0.20 19.69 -12.02
N ASP A 83 0.17 19.76 -10.68
CA ASP A 83 -0.41 18.73 -9.83
C ASP A 83 -1.91 18.56 -10.07
N ALA A 84 -2.65 19.67 -10.22
CA ALA A 84 -4.07 19.63 -10.55
C ALA A 84 -4.34 18.91 -11.89
N THR A 85 -3.55 19.19 -12.93
CA THR A 85 -3.64 18.50 -14.22
C THR A 85 -3.35 16.99 -14.08
N LYS A 86 -2.39 16.62 -13.23
CA LYS A 86 -2.10 15.21 -12.97
C LYS A 86 -3.29 14.51 -12.31
N PHE A 87 -3.86 15.10 -11.27
CA PHE A 87 -5.03 14.53 -10.59
C PHE A 87 -6.25 14.39 -11.50
N GLU A 88 -6.47 15.34 -12.43
CA GLU A 88 -7.54 15.22 -13.43
C GLU A 88 -7.35 14.02 -14.36
N ASN A 89 -6.10 13.69 -14.72
CA ASN A 89 -5.80 12.52 -15.55
C ASN A 89 -5.99 11.22 -14.77
N ASP A 90 -5.46 11.15 -13.54
CA ASP A 90 -5.63 9.99 -12.65
C ASP A 90 -7.11 9.71 -12.38
N LEU A 91 -7.93 10.76 -12.23
CA LEU A 91 -9.38 10.64 -12.06
C LEU A 91 -10.03 10.02 -13.31
N LYS A 92 -9.69 10.49 -14.51
CA LYS A 92 -10.22 9.92 -15.77
C LYS A 92 -9.84 8.46 -15.94
N GLU A 93 -8.63 8.07 -15.55
CA GLU A 93 -8.19 6.67 -15.58
C GLU A 93 -9.02 5.82 -14.62
N CYS A 94 -9.23 6.29 -13.39
CA CYS A 94 -10.08 5.60 -12.41
C CYS A 94 -11.53 5.44 -12.90
N GLU A 95 -12.08 6.46 -13.56
CA GLU A 95 -13.41 6.37 -14.16
C GLU A 95 -13.49 5.32 -15.27
N GLY A 96 -12.45 5.24 -16.12
CA GLY A 96 -12.35 4.20 -17.15
C GLY A 96 -12.28 2.78 -16.56
N LEU A 97 -11.48 2.58 -15.51
CA LEU A 97 -11.40 1.30 -14.80
C LEU A 97 -12.73 0.92 -14.15
N ARG A 98 -13.42 1.87 -13.52
CA ARG A 98 -14.75 1.66 -12.93
C ARG A 98 -15.75 1.20 -13.98
N ASP A 99 -15.76 1.83 -15.14
CA ASP A 99 -16.68 1.49 -16.23
C ASP A 99 -16.36 0.11 -16.82
N GLY A 100 -15.07 -0.23 -16.96
CA GLY A 100 -14.61 -1.58 -17.32
C GLY A 100 -15.10 -2.65 -16.34
N LEU A 101 -14.85 -2.47 -15.03
CA LEU A 101 -15.32 -3.39 -14.00
C LEU A 101 -16.85 -3.55 -13.97
N ARG A 102 -17.58 -2.48 -14.28
CA ARG A 102 -19.05 -2.54 -14.38
C ARG A 102 -19.50 -3.39 -15.57
N SER A 103 -18.79 -3.32 -16.69
CA SER A 103 -19.02 -4.18 -17.85
C SER A 103 -18.75 -5.65 -17.51
N ASP A 104 -17.59 -5.93 -16.91
CA ASP A 104 -17.21 -7.29 -16.51
C ASP A 104 -18.20 -7.90 -15.53
N LEU A 105 -18.66 -7.13 -14.53
CA LEU A 105 -19.69 -7.57 -13.60
C LEU A 105 -21.01 -7.92 -14.32
N THR A 106 -21.35 -7.18 -15.37
CA THR A 106 -22.55 -7.47 -16.18
C THR A 106 -22.39 -8.77 -16.95
N HIS A 107 -21.22 -9.02 -17.54
CA HIS A 107 -20.91 -10.28 -18.21
C HIS A 107 -20.94 -11.48 -17.26
N VAL A 108 -20.26 -11.38 -16.12
CA VAL A 108 -20.24 -12.46 -15.10
C VAL A 108 -21.65 -12.79 -14.61
N LYS A 109 -22.51 -11.78 -14.41
CA LYS A 109 -23.92 -12.02 -14.06
C LYS A 109 -24.66 -12.77 -15.16
N GLY A 110 -24.43 -12.43 -16.43
CA GLY A 110 -24.99 -13.14 -17.57
C GLY A 110 -24.53 -14.60 -17.64
N ASP A 111 -23.23 -14.83 -17.50
CA ASP A 111 -22.65 -16.18 -17.49
C ASP A 111 -23.18 -17.03 -16.33
N LEU A 112 -23.30 -16.44 -15.13
CA LEU A 112 -23.87 -17.13 -13.97
C LEU A 112 -25.33 -17.55 -14.21
N LEU A 113 -26.15 -16.69 -14.83
CA LEU A 113 -27.52 -17.03 -15.20
C LEU A 113 -27.56 -18.17 -16.22
N ARG A 114 -26.66 -18.15 -17.20
CA ARG A 114 -26.53 -19.23 -18.19
C ARG A 114 -26.16 -20.55 -17.53
N VAL A 115 -25.10 -20.59 -16.72
CA VAL A 115 -24.68 -21.79 -15.99
C VAL A 115 -25.79 -22.31 -15.07
N ARG A 116 -26.53 -21.42 -14.40
CA ARG A 116 -27.66 -21.82 -13.56
C ARG A 116 -28.76 -22.51 -14.37
N LYS A 117 -29.03 -22.04 -15.59
CA LYS A 117 -30.00 -22.66 -16.50
C LYS A 117 -29.50 -24.04 -16.96
N GLU A 118 -28.26 -24.12 -17.44
CA GLU A 118 -27.63 -25.37 -17.89
C GLU A 118 -27.62 -26.42 -16.77
N LEU A 119 -27.33 -25.99 -15.54
CA LEU A 119 -27.38 -26.88 -14.38
C LEU A 119 -28.81 -27.40 -14.18
N ALA A 120 -29.83 -26.53 -14.16
CA ALA A 120 -31.22 -26.94 -13.99
C ALA A 120 -31.67 -27.96 -15.05
N GLU A 121 -31.29 -27.74 -16.31
CA GLU A 121 -31.55 -28.68 -17.42
C GLU A 121 -30.86 -30.03 -17.17
N ALA A 122 -29.59 -30.03 -16.75
CA ALA A 122 -28.86 -31.26 -16.43
C ALA A 122 -29.47 -32.04 -15.25
N TRP A 123 -30.01 -31.34 -14.23
CA TRP A 123 -30.75 -31.98 -13.13
C TRP A 123 -32.03 -32.66 -13.62
N GLU A 124 -32.77 -32.02 -14.54
CA GLU A 124 -33.97 -32.60 -15.14
C GLU A 124 -33.64 -33.84 -15.99
N ASP A 125 -32.58 -33.76 -16.81
CA ASP A 125 -32.12 -34.87 -17.63
C ASP A 125 -31.65 -36.06 -16.77
N ASN A 126 -30.94 -35.78 -15.67
CA ASN A 126 -30.52 -36.83 -14.73
C ASN A 126 -31.72 -37.48 -14.03
N ALA A 127 -32.75 -36.71 -13.66
CA ALA A 127 -33.99 -37.25 -13.09
C ALA A 127 -34.72 -38.16 -14.09
N LYS A 128 -34.81 -37.74 -15.36
CA LYS A 128 -35.37 -38.57 -16.44
C LYS A 128 -34.57 -39.86 -16.62
N ALA A 129 -33.25 -39.79 -16.66
CA ALA A 129 -32.39 -40.98 -16.76
C ALA A 129 -32.63 -41.96 -15.59
N GLY A 130 -32.73 -41.47 -14.36
CA GLY A 130 -33.06 -42.30 -13.19
C GLY A 130 -34.41 -43.01 -13.33
N SER A 131 -35.47 -42.29 -13.69
CA SER A 131 -36.80 -42.89 -13.91
C SER A 131 -36.83 -43.92 -15.05
N LEU A 132 -36.03 -43.73 -16.11
CA LEU A 132 -35.87 -44.72 -17.18
C LEU A 132 -35.20 -45.99 -16.66
N THR A 133 -34.14 -45.86 -15.85
CA THR A 133 -33.49 -47.03 -15.24
C THR A 133 -34.43 -47.79 -14.28
N GLU A 134 -35.25 -47.08 -13.49
CA GLU A 134 -36.24 -47.71 -12.61
C GLU A 134 -37.36 -48.40 -13.40
N ALA A 135 -37.84 -47.78 -14.49
CA ALA A 135 -38.83 -48.37 -15.38
C ALA A 135 -38.29 -49.60 -16.13
N GLU A 136 -37.04 -49.57 -16.58
CA GLU A 136 -36.35 -50.70 -17.18
C GLU A 136 -36.16 -51.84 -16.17
N ILE A 137 -35.69 -51.55 -14.95
CA ILE A 137 -35.56 -52.53 -13.86
C ILE A 137 -36.93 -53.13 -13.50
N ALA A 138 -37.99 -52.31 -13.40
CA ALA A 138 -39.34 -52.77 -13.13
C ALA A 138 -39.91 -53.63 -14.29
N GLY A 139 -39.51 -53.34 -15.53
CA GLY A 139 -39.81 -54.16 -16.72
C GLY A 139 -39.13 -55.52 -16.66
N TYR A 140 -37.83 -55.57 -16.35
CA TYR A 140 -37.10 -56.83 -16.15
C TYR A 140 -37.63 -57.64 -14.96
N THR A 141 -38.11 -56.98 -13.90
CA THR A 141 -38.71 -57.63 -12.73
C THR A 141 -40.09 -58.20 -13.03
N ARG A 142 -40.93 -57.48 -13.80
CA ARG A 142 -42.25 -57.97 -14.25
C ARG A 142 -42.17 -59.07 -15.31
N ALA A 143 -41.07 -59.15 -16.06
CA ALA A 143 -40.84 -60.19 -17.06
C ALA A 143 -40.38 -61.55 -16.49
N GLY A 144 -40.21 -61.68 -15.17
CA GLY A 144 -40.13 -63.00 -14.51
C GLY A 144 -39.02 -63.94 -14.99
N GLN A 145 -37.89 -63.44 -15.48
CA GLN A 145 -36.74 -64.25 -15.86
C GLN A 145 -35.41 -63.54 -15.54
N ILE A 146 -35.03 -63.48 -14.26
CA ILE A 146 -33.60 -63.52 -13.94
C ILE A 146 -33.26 -64.99 -13.83
N SER A 147 -32.62 -65.55 -14.86
CA SER A 147 -32.19 -66.94 -14.83
C SER A 147 -31.24 -67.16 -13.64
N PRO A 148 -31.28 -68.32 -12.95
CA PRO A 148 -30.41 -68.62 -11.81
C PRO A 148 -28.92 -68.35 -12.09
N SER A 149 -28.47 -68.49 -13.33
CA SER A 149 -27.09 -68.20 -13.75
C SER A 149 -26.71 -66.73 -13.60
N ARG A 150 -27.65 -65.80 -13.80
CA ARG A 150 -27.41 -64.35 -13.70
C ARG A 150 -27.40 -63.87 -12.25
N LEU A 151 -28.11 -64.57 -11.36
CA LEU A 151 -28.02 -64.32 -9.91
C LEU A 151 -26.62 -64.66 -9.38
N ILE A 152 -26.06 -65.80 -9.82
CA ILE A 152 -24.72 -66.25 -9.46
C ILE A 152 -23.63 -65.29 -9.99
N GLU A 153 -23.80 -64.75 -11.20
CA GLU A 153 -22.89 -63.72 -11.72
C GLU A 153 -22.92 -62.44 -10.89
N LEU A 154 -24.11 -61.98 -10.48
CA LEU A 154 -24.27 -60.77 -9.66
C LEU A 154 -23.63 -60.92 -8.28
N GLU A 155 -23.80 -62.06 -7.62
CA GLU A 155 -23.10 -62.37 -6.36
C GLU A 155 -21.57 -62.41 -6.56
N GLY A 156 -21.11 -62.90 -7.71
CA GLY A 156 -19.70 -62.88 -8.10
C GLY A 156 -19.15 -61.46 -8.29
N TYR A 157 -19.94 -60.56 -8.90
CA TYR A 157 -19.57 -59.14 -9.05
C TYR A 157 -19.58 -58.40 -7.70
N GLU A 158 -20.53 -58.67 -6.83
CA GLU A 158 -20.58 -58.05 -5.50
C GLU A 158 -19.38 -58.47 -4.63
N LYS A 159 -18.97 -59.74 -4.72
CA LYS A 159 -17.76 -60.22 -4.05
C LYS A 159 -16.50 -59.56 -4.59
N LYS A 160 -16.39 -59.38 -5.92
CA LYS A 160 -15.29 -58.65 -6.54
C LYS A 160 -15.27 -57.16 -6.16
N ALA A 161 -16.44 -56.53 -6.04
CA ALA A 161 -16.55 -55.15 -5.61
C ALA A 161 -16.02 -54.98 -4.18
N LYS A 162 -16.42 -55.84 -3.24
CA LYS A 162 -15.90 -55.84 -1.86
C LYS A 162 -14.39 -56.12 -1.81
N GLU A 163 -13.89 -57.01 -2.67
CA GLU A 163 -12.45 -57.27 -2.79
C GLU A 163 -11.67 -56.07 -3.32
N LEU A 164 -12.22 -55.35 -4.31
CA LEU A 164 -11.64 -54.13 -4.86
C LEU A 164 -11.69 -52.98 -3.87
N GLU A 165 -12.77 -52.81 -3.10
CA GLU A 165 -12.84 -51.85 -2.00
C GLU A 165 -11.79 -52.13 -0.93
N THR A 166 -11.60 -53.40 -0.57
CA THR A 166 -10.56 -53.81 0.39
C THR A 166 -9.15 -53.54 -0.17
N LYS A 167 -8.93 -53.80 -1.47
CA LYS A 167 -7.65 -53.49 -2.15
C LYS A 167 -7.41 -52.00 -2.28
N LEU A 168 -8.44 -51.19 -2.54
CA LEU A 168 -8.35 -49.74 -2.60
C LEU A 168 -8.01 -49.16 -1.23
N ALA A 169 -8.70 -49.61 -0.17
CA ALA A 169 -8.41 -49.23 1.21
C ALA A 169 -6.99 -49.64 1.65
N ALA A 170 -6.44 -50.73 1.09
CA ALA A 170 -5.05 -51.11 1.30
C ALA A 170 -4.06 -50.26 0.48
N ALA A 171 -4.42 -49.85 -0.74
CA ALA A 171 -3.58 -49.05 -1.63
C ALA A 171 -3.51 -47.56 -1.24
N GLU A 172 -4.51 -47.04 -0.51
CA GLU A 172 -4.50 -45.67 0.01
C GLU A 172 -3.52 -45.45 1.19
N LYS A 173 -2.93 -46.53 1.73
CA LYS A 173 -1.93 -46.45 2.80
C LYS A 173 -0.54 -46.24 2.21
N VAL A 174 0.04 -45.07 2.46
CA VAL A 174 1.40 -44.75 2.01
C VAL A 174 2.39 -45.16 3.10
N ILE A 175 3.21 -46.16 2.79
CA ILE A 175 4.30 -46.64 3.64
C ILE A 175 5.58 -45.87 3.30
N ILE A 176 6.19 -45.25 4.30
CA ILE A 176 7.43 -44.48 4.15
C ILE A 176 8.57 -45.30 4.77
N PRO A 177 9.48 -45.87 3.97
CA PRO A 177 10.56 -46.69 4.50
C PRO A 177 11.62 -45.82 5.21
N ILE A 178 11.93 -46.16 6.46
CA ILE A 178 13.08 -45.61 7.19
C ILE A 178 14.12 -46.73 7.32
N PRO A 179 15.28 -46.63 6.62
CA PRO A 179 16.34 -47.62 6.70
C PRO A 179 16.85 -47.81 8.13
N ALA A 180 17.15 -49.05 8.51
CA ALA A 180 17.57 -49.40 9.86
C ALA A 180 18.81 -48.59 10.29
N GLY A 181 18.71 -47.93 11.44
CA GLY A 181 19.80 -47.13 12.02
C GLY A 181 19.90 -45.68 11.53
N LYS A 182 19.05 -45.25 10.59
CA LYS A 182 18.98 -43.83 10.18
C LYS A 182 17.94 -43.09 11.00
N LYS A 183 18.26 -41.86 11.44
CA LYS A 183 17.29 -40.95 12.05
C LYS A 183 16.60 -40.10 10.98
N LEU A 184 15.30 -39.88 11.18
CA LEU A 184 14.54 -38.88 10.43
C LEU A 184 14.93 -37.49 10.95
N ASN A 185 15.14 -36.54 10.05
CA ASN A 185 15.31 -35.12 10.37
C ASN A 185 14.28 -34.31 9.57
N ILE A 186 13.24 -33.85 10.24
CA ILE A 186 12.14 -33.07 9.63
C ILE A 186 12.62 -31.63 9.44
N LEU A 187 12.62 -31.17 8.20
CA LEU A 187 13.07 -29.83 7.81
C LEU A 187 11.90 -28.84 7.79
N SER A 188 10.76 -29.24 7.23
CA SER A 188 9.55 -28.42 7.21
C SER A 188 8.29 -29.27 7.20
N VAL A 189 7.23 -28.72 7.79
CA VAL A 189 5.89 -29.30 7.81
C VAL A 189 4.90 -28.21 7.48
N GLU A 190 4.00 -28.46 6.54
CA GLU A 190 2.93 -27.56 6.14
C GLU A 190 1.59 -28.29 6.11
N TYR A 191 0.53 -27.62 6.54
CA TYR A 191 -0.83 -28.13 6.47
C TYR A 191 -1.81 -26.99 6.27
N GLY A 192 -2.62 -27.06 5.20
CA GLY A 192 -3.62 -26.04 4.89
C GLY A 192 -3.04 -24.63 4.75
N GLY A 193 -1.83 -24.49 4.18
CA GLY A 193 -1.14 -23.20 4.01
C GLY A 193 -0.43 -22.69 5.27
N GLN A 194 -0.58 -23.34 6.42
CA GLN A 194 0.14 -22.99 7.64
C GLN A 194 1.44 -23.79 7.75
N ALA A 195 2.55 -23.08 7.99
CA ALA A 195 3.86 -23.68 8.27
C ALA A 195 4.03 -24.02 9.76
N TYR A 196 4.54 -25.20 10.04
CA TYR A 196 4.83 -25.73 11.37
C TYR A 196 6.34 -25.88 11.49
N GLN A 197 6.99 -24.88 12.08
CA GLN A 197 8.45 -24.83 12.23
C GLN A 197 8.91 -25.35 13.60
N PRO A 198 10.13 -25.91 13.67
CA PRO A 198 10.79 -26.21 14.95
C PRO A 198 10.80 -24.99 15.87
N GLY A 199 10.52 -25.20 17.15
CA GLY A 199 10.38 -24.13 18.16
C GLY A 199 8.96 -23.59 18.31
N SER A 200 8.34 -23.02 17.25
CA SER A 200 7.03 -22.37 17.37
C SER A 200 5.85 -23.34 17.45
N LYS A 201 5.96 -24.50 16.79
CA LYS A 201 4.95 -25.58 16.80
C LYS A 201 5.59 -26.95 17.06
N GLN A 202 6.54 -26.98 18.01
CA GLN A 202 7.36 -28.15 18.31
C GLN A 202 6.54 -29.42 18.61
N ALA A 203 5.41 -29.29 19.30
CA ALA A 203 4.55 -30.43 19.64
C ALA A 203 4.06 -31.25 18.44
N ILE A 204 3.88 -30.63 17.27
CA ILE A 204 3.43 -31.30 16.04
C ILE A 204 4.57 -32.11 15.43
N ILE A 205 5.76 -31.52 15.44
CA ILE A 205 7.00 -32.14 14.95
C ILE A 205 7.38 -33.32 15.86
N ASP A 206 7.24 -33.17 17.18
CA ASP A 206 7.48 -34.24 18.14
C ASP A 206 6.52 -35.42 17.95
N LYS A 207 5.24 -35.17 17.63
CA LYS A 207 4.29 -36.22 17.26
C LYS A 207 4.76 -36.98 16.02
N LEU A 208 5.22 -36.28 14.98
CA LEU A 208 5.74 -36.91 13.77
C LEU A 208 6.99 -37.75 14.05
N TYR A 209 7.93 -37.25 14.86
CA TYR A 209 9.08 -38.03 15.29
C TYR A 209 8.68 -39.28 16.08
N LYS A 210 7.66 -39.18 16.93
CA LYS A 210 7.13 -40.33 17.67
C LYS A 210 6.52 -41.37 16.72
N HIS A 211 5.71 -40.97 15.76
CA HIS A 211 5.18 -41.88 14.74
C HIS A 211 6.29 -42.53 13.91
N ALA A 212 7.35 -41.78 13.60
CA ALA A 212 8.53 -42.30 12.91
C ALA A 212 9.30 -43.34 13.74
N ALA A 213 9.51 -43.08 15.03
CA ALA A 213 10.22 -43.97 15.94
C ALA A 213 9.42 -45.25 16.25
N ASP A 214 8.13 -45.11 16.53
CA ASP A 214 7.27 -46.24 16.92
C ASP A 214 6.81 -47.07 15.70
N GLY A 215 6.96 -46.52 14.49
CA GLY A 215 6.47 -47.11 13.25
C GLY A 215 4.95 -47.17 13.18
N THR A 216 4.28 -46.21 13.83
CA THR A 216 2.82 -46.17 13.94
C THR A 216 2.19 -45.37 12.81
N GLU A 217 0.94 -45.72 12.51
CA GLU A 217 0.13 -45.03 11.52
C GLU A 217 -0.39 -43.70 12.08
N PHE A 218 -0.46 -42.68 11.23
CA PHE A 218 -1.07 -41.40 11.54
C PHE A 218 -1.90 -40.91 10.35
N THR A 219 -2.99 -40.20 10.66
CA THR A 219 -3.89 -39.64 9.66
C THR A 219 -3.79 -38.12 9.69
N ILE A 220 -3.72 -37.51 8.50
CA ILE A 220 -3.64 -36.06 8.34
C ILE A 220 -5.02 -35.45 8.60
N THR A 221 -5.21 -34.83 9.75
CA THR A 221 -6.47 -34.18 10.15
C THR A 221 -6.23 -32.87 10.89
N ASN A 222 -7.25 -32.02 10.99
CA ASN A 222 -7.24 -30.83 11.84
C ASN A 222 -6.80 -31.16 13.29
N ASP A 223 -7.29 -32.25 13.86
CA ASP A 223 -6.95 -32.66 15.23
C ASP A 223 -5.48 -33.05 15.38
N PHE A 224 -4.91 -33.69 14.35
CA PHE A 224 -3.47 -33.99 14.34
C PHE A 224 -2.67 -32.68 14.40
N PHE A 225 -3.10 -31.68 13.63
CA PHE A 225 -2.46 -30.38 13.50
C PHE A 225 -2.88 -29.31 14.54
N GLY A 226 -3.74 -29.67 15.49
CA GLY A 226 -4.14 -28.80 16.60
C GLY A 226 -5.20 -27.74 16.25
N GLY A 227 -5.94 -27.92 15.16
CA GLY A 227 -7.02 -27.03 14.74
C GLY A 227 -7.19 -27.02 13.22
N ASP A 228 -8.24 -26.33 12.74
CA ASP A 228 -8.45 -26.10 11.31
C ASP A 228 -7.71 -24.83 10.86
N PRO A 229 -6.60 -24.94 10.11
CA PRO A 229 -5.86 -23.77 9.63
C PRO A 229 -6.58 -23.06 8.48
N TRP A 230 -7.53 -23.72 7.79
CA TRP A 230 -8.19 -23.17 6.61
C TRP A 230 -9.63 -23.68 6.51
N HIS A 231 -10.52 -22.98 7.20
CA HIS A 231 -11.93 -23.36 7.31
C HIS A 231 -12.66 -23.32 5.97
N GLY A 232 -13.46 -24.34 5.70
CA GLY A 232 -14.27 -24.46 4.48
C GLY A 232 -13.49 -24.79 3.20
N GLN A 233 -12.18 -25.06 3.29
CA GLN A 233 -11.34 -25.42 2.14
C GLN A 233 -10.77 -26.84 2.28
N THR A 234 -10.53 -27.49 1.14
CA THR A 234 -9.81 -28.77 1.08
C THR A 234 -8.35 -28.52 1.39
N LYS A 235 -7.83 -29.17 2.44
CA LYS A 235 -6.45 -28.98 2.89
C LYS A 235 -5.51 -30.01 2.26
N SER A 236 -4.31 -29.55 1.93
CA SER A 236 -3.17 -30.41 1.60
C SER A 236 -2.15 -30.34 2.74
N PHE A 237 -1.27 -31.34 2.78
CA PHE A 237 -0.14 -31.35 3.69
C PHE A 237 1.15 -31.63 2.91
N SER A 238 2.27 -31.14 3.46
CA SER A 238 3.62 -31.39 2.96
C SER A 238 4.57 -31.59 4.14
N ILE A 239 5.40 -32.63 4.10
CA ILE A 239 6.46 -32.89 5.05
C ILE A 239 7.75 -33.07 4.27
N THR A 240 8.71 -32.20 4.53
CA THR A 240 10.06 -32.28 3.95
C THR A 240 11.02 -32.79 5.01
N TYR A 241 11.76 -33.85 4.70
CA TYR A 241 12.66 -34.49 5.65
C TYR A 241 13.94 -35.01 5.00
N LEU A 242 14.96 -35.19 5.83
CA LEU A 242 16.25 -35.79 5.48
C LEU A 242 16.45 -37.04 6.33
N LEU A 243 17.00 -38.10 5.75
CA LEU A 243 17.45 -39.25 6.51
C LEU A 243 18.94 -39.08 6.85
N GLU A 244 19.31 -39.35 8.10
CA GLU A 244 20.69 -39.23 8.57
C GLU A 244 21.66 -40.06 7.69
N GLY A 245 22.72 -39.40 7.22
CA GLY A 245 23.69 -40.00 6.29
C GLY A 245 23.26 -40.00 4.82
N GLU A 246 22.10 -39.44 4.47
CA GLU A 246 21.71 -39.15 3.09
C GLU A 246 21.87 -37.64 2.81
N ASN A 247 22.29 -37.31 1.59
CA ASN A 247 22.24 -35.94 1.06
C ASN A 247 21.00 -35.70 0.19
N VAL A 248 19.98 -36.56 0.32
CA VAL A 248 18.76 -36.51 -0.48
C VAL A 248 17.60 -36.06 0.39
N VAL A 249 17.01 -34.92 0.03
CA VAL A 249 15.81 -34.41 0.67
C VAL A 249 14.61 -35.18 0.13
N HIS A 250 13.79 -35.68 1.04
CA HIS A 250 12.55 -36.39 0.73
C HIS A 250 11.35 -35.48 0.98
N HIS A 251 10.35 -35.60 0.12
CA HIS A 251 9.12 -34.84 0.21
C HIS A 251 7.93 -35.79 0.26
N LEU A 252 7.14 -35.68 1.31
CA LEU A 252 5.87 -36.37 1.46
C LEU A 252 4.73 -35.36 1.31
N TYR A 253 3.84 -35.58 0.36
CA TYR A 253 2.70 -34.69 0.11
C TYR A 253 1.40 -35.47 -0.04
N GLY A 254 0.28 -34.82 0.27
CA GLY A 254 -1.03 -35.40 0.04
C GLY A 254 -2.18 -34.51 0.50
N LEU A 255 -3.39 -35.05 0.39
CA LEU A 255 -4.61 -34.39 0.84
C LEU A 255 -4.94 -34.80 2.28
N GLU A 256 -5.74 -33.97 2.94
CA GLU A 256 -6.37 -34.28 4.23
C GLU A 256 -7.07 -35.64 4.21
N LYS A 257 -7.13 -36.31 5.37
CA LYS A 257 -7.70 -37.66 5.62
C LYS A 257 -6.90 -38.83 5.05
N LYS A 258 -5.77 -38.59 4.38
CA LYS A 258 -4.84 -39.67 4.02
C LYS A 258 -4.08 -40.17 5.25
N SER A 259 -3.84 -41.48 5.28
CA SER A 259 -3.11 -42.14 6.36
C SER A 259 -1.73 -42.58 5.89
N PHE A 260 -0.74 -42.34 6.75
CA PHE A 260 0.68 -42.58 6.49
C PHE A 260 1.26 -43.43 7.60
N ARG A 261 2.25 -44.24 7.26
CA ARG A 261 3.02 -45.01 8.25
C ARG A 261 4.49 -44.93 7.92
N PHE A 262 5.27 -44.45 8.88
CA PHE A 262 6.71 -44.64 8.84
C PHE A 262 7.01 -46.10 9.17
N CYS A 263 7.79 -46.77 8.33
CA CYS A 263 8.19 -48.15 8.56
C CYS A 263 9.67 -48.18 8.94
N PRO A 264 10.02 -48.22 10.24
CA PRO A 264 11.38 -48.53 10.63
C PRO A 264 11.64 -49.98 10.23
N ASN A 265 12.62 -50.22 9.34
CA ASN A 265 13.06 -51.58 9.04
C ASN A 265 13.59 -52.21 10.34
N ARG A 266 12.75 -53.04 10.98
CA ARG A 266 13.19 -53.90 12.08
C ARG A 266 14.10 -54.97 11.47
N LYS A 267 15.33 -55.06 11.98
CA LYS A 267 16.24 -56.17 11.69
C LYS A 267 15.61 -57.49 12.10
#